data_AF-A0A2V8KAG8-F1
#
_entry.id   AF-A0A2V8KAG8-F1
#
_cell.length_a   1.000
_cell.length_b   1.000
_cell.length_c   1.000
_cell.angle_alpha   90.00
_cell.angle_beta   90.00
_cell.angle_gamma   90.00
#
_symmetry.space_group_name_H-M   'P 1'
#
loop_
_entity.id
_entity.type
_entity.pdbx_description
1 polymer ?
#
loop_
_entity_poly.entity_id
_entity_poly.type
_entity_poly.pdbx_seq_one_letter_code
_entity_poly.pdbx_strand_id
1 'polypeptide(L)'
;VERPDQSISNVALHQVAPGAYEVRFPLNQEGSYIFRVIGEKRGTSRTLAYSYPDEYHLLEPNNGLLRAISDETKGRFQPAAQDIFATNGETATVPMPLWPYLAVTALLLYLADIFLRRVRFD
;
A
#
# COMPACT_ATOMS: atom_id res chain seq x y z
N VAL A 1 26.83 -15.27 7.27
CA VAL A 1 25.91 -14.38 6.52
C VAL A 1 26.13 -12.97 7.02
N GLU A 2 26.54 -12.08 6.14
CA GLU A 2 26.64 -10.65 6.41
C GLU A 2 25.31 -10.00 6.03
N ARG A 3 24.77 -9.21 6.95
CA ARG A 3 23.49 -8.51 6.81
C ARG A 3 23.69 -7.09 6.29
N PRO A 4 22.62 -6.40 5.84
CA PRO A 4 22.70 -5.01 5.41
C PRO A 4 23.26 -4.04 6.47
N ASP A 5 23.02 -4.35 7.76
CA ASP A 5 23.55 -3.61 8.91
C ASP A 5 25.02 -3.94 9.24
N GLN A 6 25.72 -4.67 8.37
CA GLN A 6 27.09 -5.16 8.52
C GLN A 6 27.27 -6.18 9.66
N SER A 7 26.20 -6.61 10.33
CA SER A 7 26.29 -7.68 11.32
C SER A 7 26.53 -9.03 10.65
N ILE A 8 27.37 -9.85 11.28
CA ILE A 8 27.75 -11.17 10.77
C ILE A 8 27.10 -12.25 11.63
N SER A 9 26.31 -13.12 11.00
CA SER A 9 25.71 -14.30 11.63
C SER A 9 26.32 -15.58 11.05
N ASN A 10 26.92 -16.39 11.90
CA ASN A 10 27.45 -17.71 11.51
C ASN A 10 26.35 -18.76 11.68
N VAL A 11 26.10 -19.54 10.63
CA VAL A 11 25.07 -20.58 10.65
C VAL A 11 25.68 -21.89 10.16
N ALA A 12 25.41 -22.97 10.89
CA ALA A 12 25.86 -24.30 10.53
C ALA A 12 25.08 -24.81 9.31
N LEU A 13 25.81 -25.26 8.29
CA LEU A 13 25.25 -25.95 7.12
C LEU A 13 24.94 -27.39 7.50
N HIS A 14 23.72 -27.85 7.22
CA HIS A 14 23.31 -29.23 7.48
C HIS A 14 23.32 -30.02 6.18
N GLN A 15 23.90 -31.22 6.20
CA GLN A 15 23.92 -32.09 5.03
C GLN A 15 22.56 -32.76 4.84
N VAL A 16 21.97 -32.61 3.65
CA VAL A 16 20.66 -33.20 3.30
C VAL A 16 20.79 -34.36 2.31
N ALA A 17 21.90 -34.44 1.57
CA ALA A 17 22.26 -35.56 0.70
C ALA A 17 23.80 -35.60 0.50
N PRO A 18 24.38 -36.67 -0.09
CA PRO A 18 25.81 -36.72 -0.38
C PRO A 18 26.28 -35.50 -1.20
N GLY A 19 27.11 -34.64 -0.60
CA GLY A 19 27.60 -33.41 -1.22
C GLY A 19 26.60 -32.25 -1.30
N ALA A 20 25.38 -32.40 -0.78
CA ALA A 20 24.36 -31.34 -0.75
C ALA A 20 24.12 -30.86 0.68
N TYR A 21 24.22 -29.54 0.88
CA TYR A 21 24.06 -28.89 2.17
C TYR A 21 22.99 -27.79 2.04
N GLU A 22 22.08 -27.73 3.02
CA GLU A 22 21.02 -26.73 3.09
C GLU A 22 21.07 -25.99 4.43
N VAL A 23 20.68 -24.72 4.39
CA VAL A 23 20.42 -23.90 5.57
C VAL A 23 19.31 -22.91 5.25
N ARG A 24 18.42 -22.65 6.20
CA ARG A 24 17.36 -21.64 6.08
C ARG A 24 17.77 -20.42 6.89
N PHE A 25 17.73 -19.25 6.27
CA PHE A 25 18.09 -17.99 6.91
C PHE A 25 16.98 -16.96 6.69
N PRO A 26 16.38 -16.39 7.74
CA PRO A 26 15.33 -15.39 7.61
C PRO A 26 15.93 -14.04 7.13
N LEU A 27 15.26 -13.41 6.17
CA LEU A 27 15.57 -12.07 5.67
C LEU A 27 14.57 -11.09 6.29
N ASN A 28 15.02 -10.27 7.24
CA ASN A 28 14.14 -9.41 8.03
C ASN A 28 14.46 -7.91 7.86
N GLN A 29 15.44 -7.57 7.03
CA GLN A 29 15.89 -6.20 6.79
C GLN A 29 16.07 -5.98 5.30
N GLU A 30 15.63 -4.84 4.80
CA GLU A 30 15.90 -4.45 3.43
C GLU A 30 17.40 -4.20 3.22
N GLY A 31 17.92 -4.69 2.08
CA GLY A 31 19.27 -4.45 1.65
C GLY A 31 19.97 -5.68 1.08
N SER A 32 21.29 -5.59 0.99
CA SER A 32 22.14 -6.62 0.41
C SER A 32 22.64 -7.59 1.48
N TYR A 33 22.36 -8.89 1.28
CA TYR A 33 22.89 -9.97 2.12
C TYR A 33 24.02 -10.68 1.40
N ILE A 34 25.15 -10.87 2.08
CA ILE A 34 26.30 -11.61 1.54
C ILE A 34 26.42 -12.96 2.25
N PHE A 35 26.27 -14.02 1.48
CA PHE A 35 26.45 -15.40 1.92
C PHE A 35 27.84 -15.86 1.55
N ARG A 36 28.61 -16.32 2.54
CA ARG A 36 29.96 -16.87 2.35
C ARG A 36 30.01 -18.25 2.95
N VAL A 37 30.39 -19.24 2.15
CA VAL A 37 30.64 -20.61 2.63
C VAL A 37 32.10 -20.71 3.05
N ILE A 38 32.34 -21.23 4.25
CA ILE A 38 33.68 -21.49 4.78
C ILE A 38 33.83 -23.01 4.90
N GLY A 39 34.88 -23.57 4.30
CA GLY A 39 35.17 -25.00 4.30
C GLY A 39 36.59 -25.27 3.80
N GLU A 40 36.97 -26.55 3.70
CA GLU A 40 38.33 -26.95 3.31
C GLU A 40 38.68 -26.57 1.86
N LYS A 41 37.69 -26.46 0.97
CA LYS A 41 37.86 -25.95 -0.40
C LYS A 41 37.49 -24.46 -0.46
N ARG A 42 38.11 -23.73 -1.38
CA ARG A 42 37.94 -22.27 -1.58
C ARG A 42 36.45 -21.88 -1.53
N GLY A 43 36.10 -21.14 -0.49
CA GLY A 43 34.72 -20.72 -0.23
C GLY A 43 34.17 -19.84 -1.33
N THR A 44 32.95 -20.13 -1.80
CA THR A 44 32.22 -19.27 -2.73
C THR A 44 31.39 -18.27 -1.94
N SER A 45 31.31 -17.03 -2.42
CA SER A 45 30.40 -16.01 -1.91
C SER A 45 29.29 -15.70 -2.92
N ARG A 46 28.08 -15.47 -2.43
CA ARG A 46 26.91 -15.03 -3.22
C ARG A 46 26.25 -13.86 -2.52
N THR A 47 25.76 -12.92 -3.31
CA THR A 47 25.04 -11.74 -2.81
C THR A 47 23.59 -11.83 -3.24
N LEU A 48 22.67 -11.55 -2.33
CA LEU A 48 21.23 -11.49 -2.57
C LEU A 48 20.73 -10.11 -2.15
N ALA A 49 20.09 -9.39 -3.09
CA ALA A 49 19.43 -8.13 -2.79
C ALA A 49 17.97 -8.40 -2.37
N TYR A 50 17.63 -8.03 -1.14
CA TYR A 50 16.27 -8.03 -0.62
C TYR A 50 15.78 -6.59 -0.60
N SER A 51 15.09 -6.16 -1.65
CA SER A 51 14.81 -4.73 -1.92
C SER A 51 13.33 -4.39 -1.99
N TYR A 52 12.45 -5.34 -1.71
CA TYR A 52 11.01 -5.11 -1.72
C TYR A 52 10.47 -5.10 -0.30
N PRO A 53 9.68 -4.08 0.09
CA PRO A 53 8.93 -4.11 1.32
C PRO A 53 7.99 -5.31 1.34
N ASP A 54 7.74 -5.85 2.54
CA ASP A 54 6.90 -7.04 2.73
C ASP A 54 5.47 -6.86 2.16
N GLU A 55 4.98 -5.62 2.05
CA GLU A 55 3.67 -5.29 1.45
C GLU A 55 3.55 -5.66 -0.03
N TYR A 56 4.67 -5.70 -0.76
CA TYR A 56 4.69 -6.08 -2.19
C TYR A 56 4.79 -7.59 -2.40
N HIS A 57 4.96 -8.36 -1.33
CA HIS A 57 4.95 -9.80 -1.42
C HIS A 57 3.52 -10.30 -1.62
N LEU A 58 3.33 -11.07 -2.70
CA LEU A 58 2.09 -11.81 -2.92
C LEU A 58 2.00 -12.95 -1.90
N LEU A 59 1.53 -12.61 -0.71
CA LEU A 59 1.22 -13.55 0.36
C LEU A 59 -0.21 -14.06 0.20
N GLU A 60 -0.45 -15.29 0.64
CA GLU A 60 -1.82 -15.78 0.75
C GLU A 60 -2.59 -14.98 1.81
N PRO A 61 -3.87 -14.64 1.56
CA PRO A 61 -4.69 -13.94 2.54
C PRO A 61 -4.84 -14.76 3.82
N ASN A 62 -4.63 -14.13 4.98
CA ASN A 62 -4.93 -14.76 6.27
C ASN A 62 -6.45 -14.73 6.53
N ASN A 63 -7.16 -15.73 5.98
CA ASN A 63 -8.62 -15.84 6.10
C ASN A 63 -9.12 -15.93 7.55
N GLY A 64 -8.32 -16.50 8.47
CA GLY A 64 -8.67 -16.58 9.89
C GLY A 64 -8.70 -15.20 10.54
N LEU A 65 -7.66 -14.39 10.30
CA LEU A 65 -7.58 -13.00 10.77
C LEU A 65 -8.70 -12.15 10.14
N LEU A 66 -8.91 -12.26 8.83
CA LEU A 66 -9.95 -11.50 8.13
C LEU A 66 -11.35 -11.80 8.66
N ARG A 67 -11.63 -13.06 9.03
CA ARG A 67 -12.90 -13.45 9.66
C ARG A 67 -13.05 -12.87 11.07
N ALA A 68 -11.99 -12.93 11.88
CA ALA A 68 -12.02 -12.32 13.21
C ALA A 68 -12.27 -10.81 13.15
N ILE A 69 -11.65 -10.11 12.19
CA ILE A 69 -11.88 -8.68 11.96
C ILE A 69 -13.33 -8.42 11.54
N SER A 70 -13.89 -9.21 10.63
CA SER A 70 -15.28 -9.02 10.19
C SER A 70 -16.26 -9.23 11.35
N ASP A 71 -16.01 -10.21 12.20
CA ASP A 71 -16.89 -10.52 13.34
C ASP A 71 -16.86 -9.38 14.38
N GLU A 72 -15.69 -8.85 14.69
CA GLU A 72 -15.51 -7.74 15.66
C GLU A 72 -16.09 -6.42 15.15
N THR A 73 -15.87 -6.11 13.87
CA THR A 73 -16.35 -4.86 13.23
C THR A 73 -17.81 -4.91 12.80
N LYS A 74 -18.46 -6.08 12.94
CA LYS A 74 -19.77 -6.38 12.34
C LYS A 74 -19.79 -6.19 10.81
N GLY A 75 -18.63 -6.33 10.18
CA GLY A 75 -18.44 -6.29 8.74
C GLY A 75 -18.85 -7.60 8.05
N ARG A 76 -18.50 -7.75 6.77
CA ARG A 76 -18.76 -8.97 6.01
C ARG A 76 -17.46 -9.59 5.53
N PHE A 77 -17.27 -10.88 5.79
CA PHE A 77 -16.19 -11.67 5.21
C PHE A 77 -16.54 -12.06 3.78
N GLN A 78 -15.61 -11.84 2.83
CA GLN A 78 -15.79 -12.14 1.40
C GLN A 78 -17.13 -11.63 0.81
N PRO A 79 -17.37 -10.31 0.81
CA PRO A 79 -18.59 -9.73 0.24
C PRO A 79 -18.64 -9.94 -1.28
N ALA A 80 -19.85 -10.01 -1.84
CA ALA A 80 -20.00 -9.94 -3.29
C ALA A 80 -19.68 -8.51 -3.78
N ALA A 81 -19.26 -8.37 -5.04
CA ALA A 81 -18.89 -7.06 -5.60
C ALA A 81 -20.00 -6.00 -5.44
N GLN A 82 -21.26 -6.42 -5.56
CA GLN A 82 -22.42 -5.55 -5.36
C GLN A 82 -22.56 -5.03 -3.92
N ASP A 83 -22.12 -5.79 -2.91
CA ASP A 83 -22.26 -5.42 -1.50
C ASP A 83 -21.19 -4.39 -1.10
N ILE A 84 -20.06 -4.34 -1.81
CA ILE A 84 -18.95 -3.39 -1.58
C ILE A 84 -19.38 -1.96 -1.90
N PHE A 85 -20.16 -1.79 -2.99
CA PHE A 85 -20.65 -0.48 -3.44
C PHE A 85 -22.04 -0.14 -2.92
N ALA A 86 -22.65 -1.02 -2.12
CA ALA A 86 -23.93 -0.74 -1.49
C ALA A 86 -23.74 0.36 -0.45
N THR A 87 -24.45 1.48 -0.63
CA THR A 87 -24.38 2.63 0.27
C THR A 87 -24.84 2.30 1.69
N ASN A 88 -25.58 1.19 1.90
CA ASN A 88 -26.03 0.70 3.22
C ASN A 88 -26.67 1.77 4.14
N GLY A 89 -27.25 2.83 3.54
CA GLY A 89 -27.83 3.96 4.28
C GLY A 89 -26.82 4.99 4.79
N GLU A 90 -25.52 4.86 4.48
CA GLU A 90 -24.51 5.86 4.79
C GLU A 90 -24.70 7.11 3.93
N THR A 91 -24.93 8.24 4.59
CA THR A 91 -25.02 9.54 3.94
C THR A 91 -23.72 10.30 4.17
N ALA A 92 -23.00 10.63 3.10
CA ALA A 92 -21.84 11.51 3.16
C ALA A 92 -22.26 12.96 2.84
N THR A 93 -21.73 13.92 3.61
CA THR A 93 -21.86 15.34 3.27
C THR A 93 -20.97 15.65 2.07
N VAL A 94 -21.58 15.90 0.92
CA VAL A 94 -20.84 16.29 -0.29
C VAL A 94 -20.72 17.83 -0.31
N PRO A 95 -19.50 18.40 -0.31
CA PRO A 95 -19.33 19.85 -0.41
C PRO A 95 -19.82 20.33 -1.78
N MET A 96 -20.79 21.24 -1.78
CA MET A 96 -21.33 21.82 -3.01
C MET A 96 -20.57 23.09 -3.38
N PRO A 97 -20.00 23.22 -4.60
CA PRO A 97 -19.34 24.44 -5.00
C PRO A 97 -20.39 25.55 -5.24
N LEU A 98 -20.35 26.62 -4.42
CA LEU A 98 -21.28 27.76 -4.51
C LEU A 98 -20.88 28.80 -5.57
N TRP A 99 -19.61 28.81 -5.98
CA TRP A 99 -19.07 29.78 -6.93
C TRP A 99 -19.82 29.88 -8.27
N PRO A 100 -20.32 28.80 -8.93
CA PRO A 100 -21.01 28.94 -10.20
C PRO A 100 -22.31 29.73 -10.05
N TYR A 101 -23.05 29.52 -8.96
CA TYR A 101 -24.26 30.29 -8.67
C TYR A 101 -23.94 31.76 -8.40
N LEU A 102 -22.92 32.02 -7.58
CA LEU A 102 -22.46 33.38 -7.30
C LEU A 102 -21.97 34.10 -8.56
N ALA A 103 -21.27 33.40 -9.46
CA ALA A 103 -20.79 33.95 -10.73
C ALA A 103 -21.94 34.32 -11.67
N VAL A 104 -22.95 33.44 -11.81
CA VAL A 104 -24.16 33.74 -12.60
C VAL A 104 -24.93 34.92 -12.00
N THR A 105 -25.11 34.95 -10.68
CA THR A 105 -25.78 36.07 -10.00
C THR A 105 -25.01 37.38 -10.21
N ALA A 106 -23.68 37.37 -10.08
CA ALA A 106 -22.85 38.54 -10.32
C ALA A 106 -22.95 39.03 -11.78
N LEU A 107 -22.96 38.12 -12.75
CA LEU A 107 -23.12 38.45 -14.17
C LEU A 107 -24.49 39.11 -14.44
N LEU A 108 -25.57 38.56 -13.88
CA LEU A 108 -26.91 39.13 -14.02
C LEU A 108 -27.01 40.53 -13.39
N LEU A 109 -26.45 40.71 -12.19
CA LEU A 109 -26.39 42.01 -11.52
C LEU A 109 -25.59 43.03 -12.32
N TYR A 110 -24.48 42.61 -12.92
CA TYR A 110 -23.66 43.46 -13.79
C TYR A 110 -24.41 43.92 -15.04
N LEU A 111 -25.10 43.00 -15.73
CA LEU A 111 -25.93 43.35 -16.88
C LEU A 111 -27.09 44.27 -16.50
N ALA A 112 -27.73 44.05 -15.36
CA ALA A 112 -28.78 44.91 -14.83
C ALA A 112 -28.24 46.31 -14.49
N ASP A 113 -27.05 46.42 -13.90
CA ASP A 113 -26.39 47.70 -13.62
C ASP A 113 -26.11 48.48 -14.92
N ILE A 114 -25.56 47.83 -15.95
CA ILE A 114 -25.36 48.43 -17.28
C ILE A 114 -26.69 48.90 -17.87
N PHE A 115 -27.72 48.05 -17.84
CA PHE A 115 -29.03 48.38 -18.38
C PHE A 115 -29.62 49.61 -17.68
N LEU A 116 -29.59 49.65 -16.34
CA LEU A 116 -30.08 50.77 -15.56
C LEU A 116 -29.28 52.06 -15.80
N ARG A 117 -27.96 51.96 -16.01
CA ARG A 117 -27.13 53.12 -16.41
C ARG A 117 -27.43 53.62 -17.81
N ARG A 118 -27.82 52.71 -18.71
CA ARG A 118 -28.13 53.04 -20.11
C ARG A 118 -29.57 53.56 -20.29
N VAL A 119 -30.50 53.12 -19.46
CA VAL A 119 -31.92 53.57 -19.50
C VAL A 119 -32.16 54.79 -18.61
N ARG A 120 -31.21 55.17 -17.74
CA ARG A 120 -31.22 56.46 -17.05
C ARG A 120 -30.98 57.62 -18.04
N PHE A 121 -32.10 58.11 -18.55
CA PHE A 121 -32.43 59.51 -18.87
C PHE A 121 -31.36 60.34 -19.59
N ASP A 122 -31.34 60.24 -20.92
CA ASP A 122 -31.40 61.42 -21.79
C ASP A 122 -32.83 61.53 -22.35
#